data_AF-A0A1N6LCK1-F1
#
_entry.id   AF-A0A1N6LCK1-F1
#
_cell.length_a   1.000
_cell.length_b   1.000
_cell.length_c   1.000
_cell.angle_alpha   90.00
_cell.angle_beta   90.00
_cell.angle_gamma   90.00
#
_symmetry.space_group_name_H-M   'P 1'
#
loop_
_entity.id
_entity.type
_entity.pdbx_description
1 polymer ?
#
loop_
_entity_poly.entity_id
_entity_poly.type
_entity_poly.pdbx_seq_one_letter_code
_entity_poly.pdbx_strand_id
1 'polypeptide(L)'
;MAEQRLATVRLVDESEATGAVAAIFADIKATKKLDSVPNFWRVLATNPTQLELVWTRLKSIMHPEAEGRTGRLDPLTREIIALAVSATNGCAYCINSHTAAVRKLGLDVEALGEVMAVVALFNGTNAIANGYQIEPDVFPPLD
;
A
#
# COMPACT_ATOMS: atom_id res chain seq x y z
N MET A 1 33.58 3.21 -0.87
CA MET A 1 32.39 2.35 -1.02
C MET A 1 31.48 3.03 -2.03
N ALA A 2 31.03 2.33 -3.07
CA ALA A 2 30.05 2.90 -3.99
C ALA A 2 28.77 3.19 -3.20
N GLU A 3 28.20 4.38 -3.39
CA GLU A 3 26.92 4.75 -2.81
C GLU A 3 25.86 3.68 -3.14
N GLN A 4 25.17 3.17 -2.12
CA GLN A 4 24.20 2.09 -2.32
C GLN A 4 23.05 2.61 -3.18
N ARG A 5 22.92 2.08 -4.41
CA ARG A 5 21.83 2.45 -5.33
C ARG A 5 20.50 1.93 -4.78
N LEU A 6 19.63 2.84 -4.31
CA LEU A 6 18.32 2.52 -3.73
C LEU A 6 17.21 2.33 -4.77
N ALA A 7 17.32 2.95 -5.94
CA ALA A 7 16.34 2.88 -7.01
C ALA A 7 16.98 3.07 -8.39
N THR A 8 16.19 2.89 -9.44
CA THR A 8 16.63 3.13 -10.82
C THR A 8 16.88 4.61 -11.13
N VAL A 9 16.32 5.52 -10.31
CA VAL A 9 16.50 6.98 -10.37
C VAL A 9 17.07 7.52 -9.06
N ARG A 10 17.64 8.74 -9.07
CA ARG A 10 18.03 9.44 -7.85
C ARG A 10 16.76 9.87 -7.11
N LEU A 11 16.65 9.50 -5.84
CA LEU A 11 15.56 9.92 -4.97
C LEU A 11 15.66 11.42 -4.72
N VAL A 12 14.51 12.10 -4.66
CA VAL A 12 14.47 13.47 -4.15
C VAL A 12 14.72 13.41 -2.64
N ASP A 13 15.69 14.17 -2.15
CA ASP A 13 15.91 14.26 -0.71
C ASP A 13 14.82 15.09 -0.04
N GLU A 14 14.40 14.64 1.14
CA GLU A 14 13.39 15.34 1.91
C GLU A 14 13.88 16.73 2.33
N SER A 15 15.17 16.90 2.65
CA SER A 15 15.73 18.22 2.99
C SER A 15 15.90 19.14 1.78
N GLU A 16 15.90 18.58 0.57
CA GLU A 16 16.04 19.33 -0.69
C GLU A 16 14.68 19.64 -1.34
N ALA A 17 13.59 19.04 -0.84
CA ALA A 17 12.26 19.25 -1.37
C ALA A 17 11.79 20.69 -1.15
N THR A 18 11.22 21.30 -2.19
CA THR A 18 10.66 22.67 -2.15
C THR A 18 9.28 22.71 -2.80
N GLY A 19 8.53 23.80 -2.59
CA GLY A 19 7.23 24.03 -3.20
C GLY A 19 6.22 22.90 -2.94
N ALA A 20 5.54 22.45 -4.00
CA ALA A 20 4.51 21.42 -3.91
C ALA A 20 5.03 20.08 -3.36
N VAL A 21 6.25 19.67 -3.71
CA VAL A 21 6.84 18.40 -3.24
C VAL A 21 7.03 18.42 -1.72
N ALA A 22 7.54 19.51 -1.17
CA ALA A 22 7.70 19.66 0.28
C ALA A 22 6.37 19.61 1.02
N ALA A 23 5.34 20.26 0.47
CA ALA A 23 3.99 20.24 1.04
C ALA A 23 3.39 18.82 1.04
N ILE A 24 3.53 18.09 -0.06
CA ILE A 24 3.05 16.70 -0.16
C ILE A 24 3.82 15.77 0.80
N PHE A 25 5.13 15.94 0.92
CA PHE A 25 5.96 15.18 1.87
C PHE A 25 5.52 15.43 3.32
N ALA A 26 5.25 16.69 3.68
CA ALA A 26 4.73 17.03 5.00
C ALA A 26 3.36 16.35 5.26
N ASP A 27 2.45 16.37 4.27
CA ASP A 27 1.13 15.74 4.40
C ASP A 27 1.21 14.21 4.51
N ILE A 28 2.12 13.57 3.76
CA ILE A 28 2.40 12.13 3.88
C ILE A 28 2.82 11.78 5.31
N LYS A 29 3.79 12.51 5.86
CA LYS A 29 4.27 12.28 7.23
C LYS A 29 3.19 12.48 8.27
N ALA A 30 2.43 13.57 8.16
CA ALA A 30 1.34 13.88 9.08
C ALA A 30 0.24 12.81 9.04
N THR A 31 -0.20 12.45 7.83
CA THR A 31 -1.28 11.47 7.61
C THR A 31 -0.88 10.07 8.08
N LYS A 32 0.32 9.59 7.71
CA LYS A 32 0.78 8.23 8.04
C LYS A 32 1.50 8.14 9.38
N LYS A 33 1.70 9.27 10.07
CA LYS A 33 2.43 9.40 11.34
C LYS A 33 3.84 8.80 11.22
N LEU A 34 4.64 9.35 10.31
CA LEU A 34 6.00 8.90 9.97
C LEU A 34 7.03 9.98 10.29
N ASP A 35 8.21 9.55 10.74
CA ASP A 35 9.33 10.47 11.04
C ASP A 35 10.04 10.95 9.77
N SER A 36 10.12 10.09 8.75
CA SER A 36 10.77 10.34 7.47
C SER A 36 9.91 9.89 6.30
N VAL A 37 10.04 10.53 5.14
CA VAL A 37 9.32 10.17 3.92
C VAL A 37 9.88 8.86 3.32
N PRO A 38 9.06 7.80 3.16
CA PRO A 38 9.50 6.54 2.55
C PRO A 38 10.02 6.69 1.11
N ASN A 39 10.96 5.82 0.72
CA ASN A 39 11.63 5.86 -0.59
C ASN A 39 10.66 5.86 -1.78
N PHE A 40 9.52 5.17 -1.70
CA PHE A 40 8.53 5.19 -2.78
C PHE A 40 8.03 6.61 -3.10
N TRP A 41 7.73 7.41 -2.09
CA TRP A 41 7.30 8.79 -2.28
C TRP A 41 8.44 9.69 -2.76
N ARG A 42 9.65 9.45 -2.26
CA ARG A 42 10.87 10.16 -2.71
C ARG A 42 11.23 9.86 -4.17
N VAL A 43 10.95 8.66 -4.65
CA VAL A 43 11.08 8.28 -6.06
C VAL A 43 9.97 8.96 -6.88
N LEU A 44 8.71 8.91 -6.45
CA LEU A 44 7.62 9.58 -7.18
C LEU A 44 7.83 11.09 -7.29
N ALA A 45 8.49 11.71 -6.32
CA ALA A 45 8.82 13.13 -6.34
C ALA A 45 9.72 13.57 -7.51
N THR A 46 10.40 12.65 -8.22
CA THR A 46 11.08 13.00 -9.48
C THR A 46 10.09 13.47 -10.55
N ASN A 47 8.79 13.21 -10.38
CA ASN A 47 7.68 13.75 -11.15
C ASN A 47 6.60 14.32 -10.19
N PRO A 48 6.65 15.61 -9.86
CA PRO A 48 5.74 16.23 -8.88
C PRO A 48 4.25 16.03 -9.18
N THR A 49 3.85 16.11 -10.44
CA THR A 49 2.45 15.87 -10.87
C THR A 49 2.02 14.44 -10.54
N GLN A 50 2.88 13.45 -10.80
CA GLN A 50 2.57 12.06 -10.48
C GLN A 50 2.52 11.82 -8.97
N LEU A 51 3.45 12.42 -8.21
CA LEU A 51 3.44 12.36 -6.74
C LEU A 51 2.10 12.86 -6.18
N GLU A 52 1.63 14.03 -6.63
CA GLU A 52 0.38 14.63 -6.17
C GLU A 52 -0.83 13.73 -6.49
N LEU A 53 -0.92 13.25 -7.73
CA LEU A 53 -2.03 12.39 -8.17
C LEU A 53 -2.07 11.07 -7.38
N VAL A 54 -0.92 10.43 -7.19
CA VAL A 54 -0.84 9.16 -6.45
C VAL A 54 -1.15 9.39 -4.96
N TRP A 55 -0.58 10.43 -4.35
CA TRP A 55 -0.80 10.70 -2.94
C TRP A 55 -2.25 11.06 -2.64
N THR A 56 -2.85 11.95 -3.43
CA THR A 56 -4.25 12.36 -3.27
C THR A 56 -5.19 11.16 -3.35
N ARG A 57 -5.01 10.31 -4.35
CA ARG A 57 -5.82 9.09 -4.50
C ARG A 57 -5.58 8.12 -3.34
N LEU A 58 -4.33 7.92 -2.93
CA LEU A 58 -4.00 7.00 -1.85
C LEU A 58 -4.59 7.49 -0.53
N LYS A 59 -4.43 8.77 -0.17
CA LYS A 59 -5.00 9.36 1.04
C LYS A 59 -6.51 9.23 1.05
N SER A 60 -7.18 9.53 -0.06
CA SER A 60 -8.63 9.42 -0.14
C SER A 60 -9.14 7.97 0.02
N ILE A 61 -8.42 6.97 -0.47
CA ILE A 61 -8.88 5.56 -0.37
C ILE A 61 -8.46 4.92 0.97
N MET A 62 -7.21 5.10 1.36
CA MET A 62 -6.61 4.42 2.52
C MET A 62 -6.72 5.20 3.82
N HIS A 63 -6.92 6.51 3.75
CA HIS A 63 -7.02 7.42 4.90
C HIS A 63 -8.19 8.43 4.80
N PRO A 64 -9.42 8.01 4.46
CA PRO A 64 -10.61 8.87 4.42
C PRO A 64 -10.82 9.65 5.73
N GLU A 65 -10.40 9.10 6.87
CA GLU A 65 -10.44 9.79 8.16
C GLU A 65 -9.61 11.08 8.18
N ALA A 66 -8.52 11.15 7.41
CA ALA A 66 -7.70 12.35 7.25
C ALA A 66 -8.39 13.43 6.39
N GLU A 67 -9.52 13.08 5.76
CA GLU A 67 -10.38 13.97 4.96
C GLU A 67 -11.76 14.14 5.61
N GLY A 68 -11.92 13.77 6.89
CA GLY A 68 -13.18 13.89 7.61
C GLY A 68 -14.27 12.91 7.16
N ARG A 69 -13.92 11.86 6.40
CA ARG A 69 -14.85 10.81 5.95
C ARG A 69 -14.74 9.58 6.83
N THR A 70 -15.88 8.94 7.10
CA THR A 70 -15.93 7.66 7.81
C THR A 70 -15.78 6.51 6.82
N GLY A 71 -14.70 5.75 6.94
CA GLY A 71 -14.51 4.51 6.19
C GLY A 71 -15.47 3.41 6.67
N ARG A 72 -16.00 2.61 5.75
CA ARG A 72 -16.76 1.38 6.08
C ARG A 72 -15.84 0.24 6.52
N LEU A 73 -14.60 0.25 6.03
CA LEU A 73 -13.54 -0.63 6.46
C LEU A 73 -12.63 0.13 7.43
N ASP A 74 -12.25 -0.53 8.53
CA ASP A 74 -11.27 0.01 9.44
C ASP A 74 -9.87 0.07 8.80
N PRO A 75 -8.92 0.82 9.39
CA PRO A 75 -7.56 0.94 8.85
C PRO A 75 -6.81 -0.38 8.70
N LEU A 76 -6.95 -1.31 9.65
CA LEU A 76 -6.24 -2.59 9.64
C LEU A 76 -6.74 -3.46 8.48
N THR A 77 -8.06 -3.55 8.29
CA THR A 77 -8.67 -4.30 7.19
C THR A 77 -8.17 -3.80 5.82
N ARG A 78 -8.08 -2.48 5.62
CA ARG A 78 -7.55 -1.91 4.37
C ARG A 78 -6.08 -2.28 4.12
N GLU A 79 -5.25 -2.23 5.16
CA GLU A 79 -3.83 -2.59 5.06
C GLU A 79 -3.62 -4.09 4.86
N ILE A 80 -4.47 -4.96 5.43
CA ILE A 80 -4.49 -6.41 5.13
C ILE A 80 -4.80 -6.67 3.66
N ILE A 81 -5.80 -5.99 3.09
CA ILE A 81 -6.12 -6.10 1.65
C ILE A 81 -4.92 -5.65 0.81
N ALA A 82 -4.31 -4.51 1.14
CA ALA A 82 -3.14 -4.00 0.42
C ALA A 82 -1.94 -4.97 0.50
N LEU A 83 -1.71 -5.59 1.67
CA LEU A 83 -0.70 -6.61 1.86
C LEU A 83 -0.98 -7.87 1.03
N ALA A 84 -2.22 -8.36 1.04
CA ALA A 84 -2.63 -9.53 0.27
C ALA A 84 -2.41 -9.33 -1.24
N VAL A 85 -2.85 -8.20 -1.78
CA VAL A 85 -2.62 -7.83 -3.20
C VAL A 85 -1.12 -7.72 -3.49
N SER A 86 -0.36 -7.11 -2.59
CA SER A 86 1.10 -6.95 -2.74
C SER A 86 1.84 -8.28 -2.76
N ALA A 87 1.43 -9.22 -1.91
CA ALA A 87 1.98 -10.56 -1.82
C ALA A 87 1.69 -11.37 -3.10
N THR A 88 0.44 -11.37 -3.57
CA THR A 88 0.06 -12.01 -4.83
C THR A 88 0.81 -11.44 -6.03
N ASN A 89 1.03 -10.13 -6.07
CA ASN A 89 1.76 -9.46 -7.16
C ASN A 89 3.30 -9.55 -7.02
N GLY A 90 3.83 -10.15 -5.94
CA GLY A 90 5.27 -10.27 -5.72
C GLY A 90 6.00 -8.93 -5.51
N CYS A 91 5.31 -7.88 -5.05
CA CYS A 91 5.95 -6.56 -4.86
C CYS A 91 6.73 -6.51 -3.54
N ALA A 92 8.04 -6.78 -3.57
CA ALA A 92 8.89 -6.79 -2.37
C ALA A 92 8.82 -5.50 -1.52
N TYR A 93 8.86 -4.32 -2.15
CA TYR A 93 8.73 -3.04 -1.44
C TYR A 93 7.37 -2.93 -0.74
N CYS A 94 6.30 -3.24 -1.48
CA CYS A 94 4.92 -3.11 -1.00
C CYS A 94 4.66 -4.10 0.14
N ILE A 95 5.12 -5.35 0.02
CA ILE A 95 5.02 -6.38 1.06
C ILE A 95 5.62 -5.88 2.37
N ASN A 96 6.86 -5.35 2.34
CA ASN A 96 7.51 -4.83 3.54
C ASN A 96 6.78 -3.62 4.11
N SER A 97 6.39 -2.67 3.26
CA SER A 97 5.68 -1.46 3.67
C SER A 97 4.33 -1.76 4.35
N HIS A 98 3.52 -2.61 3.72
CA HIS A 98 2.19 -2.95 4.24
C HIS A 98 2.27 -3.92 5.43
N THR A 99 3.28 -4.80 5.49
CA THR A 99 3.56 -5.60 6.69
C THR A 99 3.87 -4.69 7.88
N ALA A 100 4.74 -3.69 7.72
CA ALA A 100 5.02 -2.73 8.78
C ALA A 100 3.75 -1.96 9.22
N ALA A 101 2.87 -1.61 8.27
CA ALA A 101 1.62 -0.92 8.55
C ALA A 101 0.64 -1.78 9.37
N VAL A 102 0.37 -3.03 8.97
CA VAL A 102 -0.53 -3.93 9.73
C VAL A 102 -0.01 -4.22 11.13
N ARG A 103 1.32 -4.37 11.28
CA ARG A 103 1.97 -4.56 12.58
C ARG A 103 1.79 -3.34 13.49
N LYS A 104 1.96 -2.13 12.94
CA LYS A 104 1.70 -0.86 13.67
C LYS A 104 0.24 -0.72 14.10
N LEU A 105 -0.69 -1.33 13.36
CA LEU A 105 -2.12 -1.34 13.65
C LEU A 105 -2.55 -2.49 14.58
N GLY A 106 -1.60 -3.29 15.08
CA GLY A 106 -1.85 -4.31 16.10
C GLY A 106 -1.98 -5.75 15.59
N LEU A 107 -1.76 -6.01 14.29
CA LEU A 107 -1.72 -7.39 13.79
C LEU A 107 -0.49 -8.12 14.35
N ASP A 108 -0.69 -9.21 15.09
CA ASP A 108 0.42 -10.00 15.61
C ASP A 108 1.07 -10.89 14.52
N VAL A 109 2.11 -11.65 14.89
CA VAL A 109 2.87 -12.47 13.92
C VAL A 109 2.09 -13.71 13.50
N GLU A 110 1.27 -14.25 14.39
CA GLU A 110 0.46 -15.44 14.12
C GLU A 110 -0.66 -15.08 13.14
N ALA A 111 -1.38 -13.99 13.40
CA ALA A 111 -2.38 -13.44 12.49
C ALA A 111 -1.77 -13.03 11.14
N LEU A 112 -0.54 -12.51 11.11
CA LEU A 112 0.17 -12.29 9.84
C LEU A 112 0.38 -13.60 9.07
N GLY A 113 0.72 -14.69 9.76
CA GLY A 113 0.80 -16.03 9.20
C GLY A 113 -0.54 -16.50 8.63
N GLU A 114 -1.64 -16.26 9.33
CA GLU A 114 -3.00 -16.56 8.84
C GLU A 114 -3.34 -15.78 7.57
N VAL A 115 -3.02 -14.48 7.50
CA VAL A 115 -3.20 -13.67 6.29
C VAL A 115 -2.44 -14.29 5.12
N MET A 116 -1.19 -14.73 5.32
CA MET A 116 -0.40 -15.39 4.27
C MET A 116 -0.98 -16.75 3.88
N ALA A 117 -1.51 -17.52 4.82
CA ALA A 117 -2.18 -18.80 4.54
C ALA A 117 -3.44 -18.60 3.68
N VAL A 118 -4.26 -17.57 3.98
CA VAL A 118 -5.44 -17.20 3.17
C VAL A 118 -5.02 -16.80 1.75
N VAL A 119 -3.99 -15.96 1.61
CA VAL A 119 -3.46 -15.55 0.31
C VAL A 119 -2.99 -16.75 -0.51
N ALA A 120 -2.23 -17.67 0.09
CA ALA A 120 -1.75 -18.86 -0.57
C ALA A 120 -2.90 -19.77 -1.05
N LEU A 121 -3.89 -19.99 -0.18
CA LEU A 121 -5.08 -20.79 -0.50
C LEU A 121 -5.81 -20.23 -1.72
N PHE A 122 -6.15 -18.94 -1.71
CA PHE A 122 -6.94 -18.34 -2.79
C PHE A 122 -6.16 -18.17 -4.09
N ASN A 123 -4.86 -17.90 -4.05
CA ASN A 123 -4.05 -17.94 -5.28
C ASN A 123 -4.08 -19.34 -5.93
N GLY A 124 -4.01 -20.41 -5.12
CA GLY A 124 -4.09 -21.78 -5.61
C GLY A 124 -5.46 -22.16 -6.16
N THR A 125 -6.54 -21.88 -5.42
CA THR A 125 -7.90 -22.23 -5.86
C THR A 125 -8.36 -21.40 -7.05
N ASN A 126 -7.96 -20.12 -7.14
CA ASN A 126 -8.22 -19.30 -8.32
C ASN A 126 -7.54 -19.88 -9.57
N ALA A 127 -6.31 -20.36 -9.45
CA ALA A 127 -5.62 -21.01 -10.57
C ALA A 127 -6.32 -22.29 -11.02
N ILE A 128 -6.87 -23.07 -10.09
CA ILE A 128 -7.67 -24.28 -10.40
C ILE A 128 -8.95 -23.89 -11.16
N ALA A 129 -9.73 -22.95 -10.63
CA ALA A 129 -10.98 -22.52 -11.24
C ALA A 129 -10.76 -21.95 -12.66
N ASN A 130 -9.73 -21.09 -12.80
CA ASN A 130 -9.34 -20.55 -14.10
C ASN A 130 -8.84 -21.65 -15.04
N GLY A 131 -8.02 -22.59 -14.56
CA GLY A 131 -7.51 -23.69 -15.38
C GLY A 131 -8.62 -24.58 -15.95
N TYR A 132 -9.68 -24.80 -15.18
CA TYR A 132 -10.87 -25.55 -15.62
C TYR A 132 -11.90 -24.70 -16.37
N GLN A 133 -11.71 -23.38 -16.48
CA GLN A 133 -12.67 -22.46 -17.12
C GLN A 133 -14.08 -22.59 -16.52
N ILE A 134 -14.18 -22.61 -15.19
CA ILE A 134 -15.45 -22.77 -14.49
C ILE A 134 -16.28 -21.49 -14.63
N GLU A 135 -17.52 -21.62 -15.11
CA GLU A 135 -18.51 -20.54 -15.15
C GLU A 135 -19.19 -20.34 -13.79
N PRO A 136 -19.46 -19.09 -13.35
CA PRO A 136 -20.18 -18.84 -12.10
C PRO A 136 -21.64 -19.30 -12.16
N ASP A 137 -22.10 -20.00 -11.14
CA ASP A 137 -23.49 -20.43 -10.93
C ASP A 137 -24.13 -19.85 -9.65
N VAL A 138 -23.32 -19.22 -8.81
CA VAL A 138 -23.75 -18.50 -7.60
C VAL A 138 -23.53 -17.00 -7.79
N PHE A 139 -24.60 -16.22 -7.73
CA PHE A 139 -24.57 -14.77 -7.87
C PHE A 139 -25.08 -14.09 -6.59
N PRO A 140 -24.44 -13.00 -6.14
CA PRO A 140 -24.96 -12.23 -5.02
C PRO A 140 -26.25 -11.48 -5.41
N PRO A 141 -27.11 -11.11 -4.44
CA PRO A 141 -28.15 -10.11 -4.63
C PRO A 141 -27.56 -8.76 -5.11
N LEU A 142 -28.36 -7.97 -5.83
CA LEU A 142 -27.92 -6.70 -6.44
C LEU A 142 -28.30 -5.44 -5.62
N ASP A 143 -28.94 -5.64 -4.48
CA ASP A 143 -29.48 -4.60 -3.60
C ASP A 143 -28.52 -4.14 -2.51
#